data_AF-A0A846HS18-F1
#
_entry.id   AF-A0A846HS18-F1
#
_cell.length_a   1.000
_cell.length_b   1.000
_cell.length_c   1.000
_cell.angle_alpha   90.00
_cell.angle_beta   90.00
_cell.angle_gamma   90.00
#
_symmetry.space_group_name_H-M   'P 1'
#
loop_
_entity.id
_entity.type
_entity.pdbx_description
1 polymer ?
#
loop_
_entity_poly.entity_id
_entity_poly.type
_entity_poly.pdbx_seq_one_letter_code
_entity_poly.pdbx_strand_id
1 'polypeptide(L)'
;MMLGPEQLSPEQIEKDNERLLSAFEQWLGDAGLSEATVDRHVTNISFFLEHFLQYYDAVDARNGAEYVAEFLGDWFIRKAMWSSEASIKGNAASLKKFYAFLAERGEVEQQVVKDLNQTIKAGMPLWLESMRRYMDLDEDEW
;
A
#
# COMPACT_ATOMS: atom_id res chain seq x y z
N MET A 1 6.92 -1.48 34.05
CA MET A 1 7.03 -1.77 32.61
C MET A 1 5.62 -1.77 32.07
N MET A 2 5.24 -0.74 31.32
CA MET A 2 4.00 -0.79 30.55
C MET A 2 4.29 -1.74 29.39
N LEU A 3 3.65 -2.90 29.39
CA LEU A 3 3.58 -3.76 28.21
C LEU A 3 2.92 -2.89 27.14
N GLY A 4 3.67 -2.57 26.07
CA GLY A 4 3.06 -1.98 24.87
C GLY A 4 1.97 -2.93 24.35
N PRO A 5 1.04 -2.45 23.50
CA PRO A 5 0.06 -3.33 22.89
C PRO A 5 0.76 -4.56 22.29
N GLU A 6 0.23 -5.73 22.60
CA GLU A 6 0.78 -7.01 22.16
C GLU A 6 0.90 -7.01 20.64
N GLN A 7 2.13 -7.07 20.13
CA GLN A 7 2.37 -7.07 18.69
C GLN A 7 1.87 -8.39 18.11
N LEU A 8 1.07 -8.32 17.05
CA LEU A 8 0.53 -9.51 16.38
C LEU A 8 1.66 -10.41 15.89
N SER A 9 1.48 -11.73 15.98
CA SER A 9 2.34 -12.70 15.32
C SER A 9 2.17 -12.61 13.79
N PRO A 10 3.15 -13.07 12.99
CA PRO A 10 3.01 -13.11 11.53
C PRO A 10 1.74 -13.84 11.07
N GLU A 11 1.38 -14.96 11.70
CA GLU A 11 0.16 -15.71 11.37
C GLU A 11 -1.13 -14.97 11.74
N GLN A 12 -1.08 -14.10 12.76
CA GLN A 12 -2.20 -13.24 13.12
C GLN A 12 -2.33 -12.08 12.12
N ILE A 13 -1.21 -11.52 11.66
CA ILE A 13 -1.18 -10.48 10.63
C ILE A 13 -1.72 -11.01 9.31
N GLU A 14 -1.31 -12.21 8.88
CA GLU A 14 -1.80 -12.85 7.66
C GLU A 14 -3.34 -13.00 7.69
N LYS A 15 -3.89 -13.57 8.77
CA LYS A 15 -5.34 -13.74 8.94
C LYS A 15 -6.10 -12.41 9.00
N ASP A 16 -5.52 -11.39 9.62
CA ASP A 16 -6.16 -10.08 9.66
C ASP A 16 -6.11 -9.39 8.29
N ASN A 17 -5.03 -9.56 7.53
CA ASN A 17 -4.92 -9.07 6.15
C ASN A 17 -5.99 -9.69 5.26
N GLU A 18 -6.22 -11.01 5.32
CA GLU A 18 -7.30 -11.67 4.59
C GLU A 18 -8.67 -11.05 4.92
N ARG A 19 -8.95 -10.86 6.21
CA ARG A 19 -10.20 -10.25 6.68
C ARG A 19 -10.34 -8.80 6.19
N LEU A 20 -9.27 -8.01 6.25
CA LEU A 20 -9.27 -6.62 5.80
C LEU A 20 -9.45 -6.52 4.29
N LEU A 21 -8.82 -7.40 3.50
CA LEU A 21 -8.95 -7.44 2.05
C LEU A 21 -10.38 -7.77 1.62
N SER A 22 -11.01 -8.80 2.21
CA SER A 22 -12.41 -9.14 1.91
C SER A 22 -13.37 -8.00 2.27
N ALA A 23 -13.14 -7.33 3.42
CA ALA A 23 -13.96 -6.20 3.82
C ALA A 23 -13.73 -4.96 2.94
N PHE A 24 -12.50 -4.75 2.46
CA PHE A 24 -12.17 -3.66 1.54
C PHE A 24 -12.79 -3.88 0.16
N GLU A 25 -12.78 -5.12 -0.34
CA GLU A 25 -13.45 -5.52 -1.58
C GLU A 25 -14.94 -5.18 -1.54
N GLN A 26 -15.63 -5.59 -0.47
CA GLN A 26 -17.04 -5.28 -0.25
C GLN A 26 -17.28 -3.77 -0.19
N TRP A 27 -16.45 -3.02 0.56
CA TRP A 27 -16.56 -1.57 0.68
C TRP A 27 -16.43 -0.85 -0.67
N LEU A 28 -15.54 -1.32 -1.55
CA LEU A 28 -15.41 -0.77 -2.91
C LEU A 28 -16.62 -1.10 -3.78
N GLY A 29 -17.16 -2.33 -3.67
CA GLY A 29 -18.35 -2.77 -4.38
C GLY A 29 -19.60 -1.98 -3.97
N ASP A 30 -19.80 -1.77 -2.67
CA ASP A 30 -20.90 -0.97 -2.11
C ASP A 30 -20.81 0.50 -2.53
N ALA A 31 -19.58 1.01 -2.77
CA ALA A 31 -19.34 2.33 -3.35
C ALA A 31 -19.63 2.40 -4.87
N GLY A 32 -20.07 1.31 -5.50
CA GLY A 32 -20.50 1.26 -6.90
C GLY A 32 -19.38 1.17 -7.92
N LEU A 33 -18.18 0.76 -7.51
CA LEU A 33 -17.07 0.55 -8.46
C LEU A 33 -17.32 -0.71 -9.30
N SER A 34 -16.81 -0.71 -10.53
CA SER A 34 -16.86 -1.91 -11.38
C SER A 34 -15.97 -3.02 -10.82
N GLU A 35 -16.34 -4.27 -11.06
CA GLU A 35 -15.59 -5.46 -10.64
C GLU A 35 -14.11 -5.37 -11.02
N ALA A 36 -13.79 -5.03 -12.28
CA ALA A 36 -12.41 -4.84 -12.72
C ALA A 36 -11.64 -3.72 -11.97
N THR A 37 -12.35 -2.70 -11.49
CA THR A 37 -11.73 -1.63 -10.68
C THR A 37 -11.53 -2.08 -9.24
N VAL A 38 -12.49 -2.83 -8.68
CA VAL A 38 -12.39 -3.45 -7.34
C VAL A 38 -11.20 -4.39 -7.31
N ASP A 39 -11.15 -5.35 -8.25
CA ASP A 39 -10.09 -6.34 -8.37
C ASP A 39 -8.69 -5.70 -8.44
N ARG A 40 -8.54 -4.65 -9.27
CA ARG A 40 -7.29 -3.90 -9.35
C ARG A 40 -6.90 -3.23 -8.03
N HIS A 41 -7.86 -2.68 -7.28
CA HIS A 41 -7.55 -2.08 -5.99
C HIS A 41 -7.18 -3.14 -4.95
N VAL A 42 -7.92 -4.25 -4.88
CA VAL A 42 -7.64 -5.36 -3.98
C VAL A 42 -6.26 -5.95 -4.28
N THR A 43 -5.95 -6.23 -5.55
CA THR A 43 -4.64 -6.76 -5.99
C THR A 43 -3.47 -5.85 -5.59
N ASN A 44 -3.62 -4.53 -5.74
CA ASN A 44 -2.57 -3.59 -5.32
C ASN A 44 -2.37 -3.59 -3.81
N ILE A 45 -3.46 -3.71 -3.03
CA ILE A 45 -3.37 -3.72 -1.56
C ILE A 45 -2.86 -5.07 -1.05
N SER A 46 -3.32 -6.20 -1.57
CA SER A 46 -2.77 -7.50 -1.19
C SER A 46 -1.27 -7.54 -1.47
N PHE A 47 -0.84 -6.99 -2.63
CA PHE A 47 0.58 -6.92 -2.94
C PHE A 47 1.39 -6.12 -1.92
N PHE A 48 0.85 -4.97 -1.48
CA PHE A 48 1.48 -4.17 -0.43
C PHE A 48 1.52 -4.90 0.92
N LEU A 49 0.41 -5.51 1.35
CA LEU A 49 0.29 -6.15 2.66
C LEU A 49 1.08 -7.45 2.77
N GLU A 50 1.11 -8.26 1.71
CA GLU A 50 1.62 -9.63 1.72
C GLU A 50 3.07 -9.70 1.25
N HIS A 51 3.49 -8.85 0.31
CA HIS A 51 4.86 -8.89 -0.23
C HIS A 51 5.77 -7.81 0.33
N PHE A 52 5.27 -6.60 0.57
CA PHE A 52 6.10 -5.52 1.08
C PHE A 52 6.13 -5.47 2.60
N LEU A 53 4.97 -5.42 3.27
CA LEU A 53 4.91 -5.36 4.75
C LEU A 53 5.36 -6.64 5.46
N GLN A 54 5.57 -7.74 4.73
CA GLN A 54 6.16 -8.97 5.26
C GLN A 54 7.64 -9.14 4.92
N TYR A 55 8.23 -8.20 4.15
CA TYR A 55 9.55 -8.41 3.54
C TYR A 55 10.71 -8.34 4.54
N TYR A 56 10.69 -7.38 5.46
CA TYR A 56 11.74 -7.16 6.46
C TYR A 56 11.32 -7.67 7.83
N ASP A 57 10.28 -7.07 8.39
CA ASP A 57 9.58 -7.49 9.61
C ASP A 57 8.09 -7.43 9.32
N ALA A 58 7.30 -8.34 9.90
CA ALA A 58 5.86 -8.36 9.71
C ALA A 58 5.21 -7.11 10.33
N VAL A 59 4.66 -6.24 9.49
CA VAL A 59 3.99 -5.00 9.88
C VAL A 59 2.47 -5.15 9.80
N ASP A 60 1.77 -4.77 10.87
CA ASP A 60 0.31 -4.66 10.86
C ASP A 60 -0.16 -3.62 9.83
N ALA A 61 -1.18 -3.94 9.04
CA ALA A 61 -1.74 -3.07 8.01
C ALA A 61 -2.06 -1.65 8.52
N ARG A 62 -2.48 -1.50 9.78
CA ARG A 62 -2.81 -0.21 10.42
C ARG A 62 -1.58 0.70 10.55
N ASN A 63 -0.40 0.12 10.70
CA ASN A 63 0.87 0.85 10.78
C ASN A 63 1.56 1.00 9.41
N GLY A 64 1.08 0.31 8.38
CA GLY A 64 1.68 0.31 7.04
C GLY A 64 1.76 1.69 6.37
N ALA A 65 0.95 2.67 6.77
CA ALA A 65 0.91 4.00 6.16
C ALA A 65 2.27 4.72 6.25
N GLU A 66 3.03 4.44 7.32
CA GLU A 66 4.36 5.00 7.57
C GLU A 66 5.38 4.55 6.50
N TYR A 67 5.16 3.38 5.88
CA TYR A 67 6.07 2.76 4.93
C TYR A 67 5.70 3.01 3.47
N VAL A 68 4.64 3.78 3.18
CA VAL A 68 4.18 4.01 1.81
C VAL A 68 5.21 4.75 0.95
N ALA A 69 5.99 5.65 1.56
CA ALA A 69 7.05 6.35 0.84
C ALA A 69 8.18 5.41 0.39
N GLU A 70 8.57 4.47 1.26
CA GLU A 70 9.57 3.44 0.95
C GLU A 70 9.05 2.46 -0.10
N PHE A 71 7.78 2.03 0.03
CA PHE A 71 7.13 1.17 -0.93
C PHE A 71 7.12 1.82 -2.32
N LEU A 72 6.47 2.98 -2.48
CA LEU A 72 6.26 3.58 -3.80
C LEU A 72 7.52 4.22 -4.38
N GLY A 73 8.41 4.70 -3.53
CA GLY A 73 9.59 5.46 -3.94
C GLY A 73 10.84 4.63 -4.20
N ASP A 74 10.87 3.37 -3.74
CA ASP A 74 12.05 2.54 -3.83
C ASP A 74 11.74 1.05 -4.04
N TRP A 75 11.10 0.38 -3.07
CA TRP A 75 10.93 -1.07 -3.11
C TRP A 75 10.10 -1.51 -4.32
N PHE A 76 8.95 -0.86 -4.56
CA PHE A 76 8.07 -1.18 -5.68
C PHE A 76 8.78 -1.01 -7.03
N ILE A 77 9.55 0.07 -7.19
CA ILE A 77 10.30 0.36 -8.42
C ILE A 77 11.28 -0.77 -8.73
N ARG A 78 12.04 -1.21 -7.73
CA ARG A 78 13.13 -2.20 -7.89
C ARG A 78 12.68 -3.65 -7.84
N LYS A 79 11.54 -3.96 -7.21
CA LYS A 79 11.14 -5.34 -6.88
C LYS A 79 9.87 -5.80 -7.59
N ALA A 80 9.00 -4.89 -8.03
CA ALA A 80 7.81 -5.28 -8.77
C ALA A 80 8.10 -5.32 -10.27
N MET A 81 7.99 -6.50 -10.90
CA MET A 81 8.19 -6.69 -12.35
C MET A 81 7.25 -5.85 -13.24
N TRP A 82 6.17 -5.34 -12.66
CA TRP A 82 5.17 -4.51 -13.34
C TRP A 82 5.26 -3.04 -12.89
N SER A 83 6.39 -2.63 -12.30
CA SER A 83 6.64 -1.26 -11.92
C SER A 83 6.72 -0.36 -13.16
N SER A 84 6.02 0.76 -13.08
CA SER A 84 5.92 1.79 -14.10
C SER A 84 5.35 3.04 -13.46
N GLU A 85 5.45 4.18 -14.13
CA GLU A 85 4.84 5.42 -13.66
C GLU A 85 3.32 5.29 -13.46
N ALA A 86 2.66 4.51 -14.32
CA ALA A 86 1.22 4.26 -14.25
C ALA A 86 0.86 3.37 -13.06
N SER A 87 1.63 2.31 -12.82
CA SER A 87 1.39 1.42 -11.67
C SER A 87 1.73 2.07 -10.33
N ILE A 88 2.73 2.95 -10.24
CA ILE A 88 2.99 3.76 -9.03
C ILE A 88 1.75 4.60 -8.67
N LYS A 89 1.18 5.30 -9.66
CA LYS A 89 -0.06 6.08 -9.47
C LYS A 89 -1.25 5.20 -9.09
N GLY A 90 -1.36 4.01 -9.69
CA GLY A 90 -2.38 3.02 -9.40
C GLY A 90 -2.30 2.49 -7.96
N ASN A 91 -1.11 2.13 -7.49
CA ASN A 91 -0.87 1.72 -6.10
C ASN A 91 -1.18 2.87 -5.14
N ALA A 92 -0.71 4.08 -5.42
CA ALA A 92 -1.00 5.26 -4.60
C ALA A 92 -2.51 5.52 -4.48
N ALA A 93 -3.28 5.35 -5.57
CA ALA A 93 -4.74 5.47 -5.52
C ALA A 93 -5.40 4.39 -4.65
N SER A 94 -4.92 3.16 -4.74
CA SER A 94 -5.40 2.03 -3.94
C SER A 94 -5.11 2.24 -2.46
N LEU A 95 -3.88 2.63 -2.11
CA LEU A 95 -3.46 2.91 -0.73
C LEU A 95 -4.32 4.00 -0.08
N LYS A 96 -4.58 5.11 -0.78
CA LYS A 96 -5.47 6.17 -0.27
C LYS A 96 -6.86 5.65 0.05
N LYS A 97 -7.43 4.79 -0.81
CA LYS A 97 -8.74 4.18 -0.58
C LYS A 97 -8.72 3.22 0.59
N PHE A 98 -7.69 2.39 0.69
CA PHE A 98 -7.55 1.42 1.78
C PHE A 98 -7.45 2.10 3.14
N TYR A 99 -6.61 3.12 3.29
CA TYR A 99 -6.53 3.84 4.56
C TYR A 99 -7.77 4.70 4.85
N ALA A 100 -8.48 5.20 3.83
CA ALA A 100 -9.80 5.82 4.04
C ALA A 100 -10.81 4.80 4.59
N PHE A 101 -10.86 3.59 4.01
CA PHE A 101 -11.67 2.47 4.49
C PHE A 101 -11.35 2.10 5.95
N LEU A 102 -10.05 1.99 6.31
CA LEU A 102 -9.64 1.72 7.69
C LEU A 102 -10.09 2.83 8.64
N ALA A 103 -10.00 4.09 8.23
CA ALA A 103 -10.39 5.23 9.06
C ALA A 103 -11.91 5.33 9.25
N GLU A 104 -12.71 4.99 8.22
CA GLU A 104 -14.17 4.91 8.33
C GLU A 104 -14.62 3.84 9.34
N ARG A 105 -13.83 2.77 9.48
CA ARG A 105 -14.06 1.69 10.47
C ARG A 105 -13.50 1.98 11.86
N GLY A 106 -12.79 3.09 12.03
CA GLY A 106 -12.09 3.43 13.28
C GLY A 106 -10.86 2.56 13.56
N GLU A 107 -10.32 1.87 12.56
CA GLU A 107 -9.12 1.02 12.68
C GLU A 107 -7.83 1.85 12.65
N VAL A 108 -7.89 3.06 12.07
CA VAL A 108 -6.84 4.09 12.13
C VAL A 108 -7.46 5.46 12.33
N GLU A 109 -6.67 6.42 12.83
CA GLU A 109 -7.13 7.80 12.96
C GLU A 109 -7.25 8.50 11.60
N GLN A 110 -8.17 9.46 11.49
CA GLN A 110 -8.31 10.31 10.29
C GLN A 110 -7.03 11.10 9.99
N GLN A 111 -6.18 11.34 10.99
CA GLN A 111 -4.89 12.00 10.78
C GLN A 111 -3.94 11.13 9.95
N VAL A 112 -3.95 9.81 10.12
CA VAL A 112 -3.15 8.86 9.31
C VAL A 112 -3.49 9.01 7.83
N VAL A 113 -4.77 9.14 7.48
CA VAL A 113 -5.22 9.34 6.10
C VAL A 113 -4.73 10.69 5.54
N LYS A 114 -4.75 11.74 6.35
CA LYS A 114 -4.26 13.07 5.93
C LYS A 114 -2.76 13.03 5.68
N ASP A 115 -1.99 12.43 6.58
CA ASP A 115 -0.54 12.35 6.49
C ASP A 115 -0.12 11.49 5.30
N LEU A 116 -0.76 10.33 5.11
CA LEU A 116 -0.57 9.50 3.92
C LEU A 116 -0.81 10.28 2.62
N ASN A 117 -1.92 11.02 2.55
CA ASN A 117 -2.24 11.83 1.36
C ASN A 117 -1.19 12.91 1.09
N GLN A 118 -0.65 13.53 2.15
CA GLN A 118 0.44 14.50 2.04
C GLN A 118 1.74 13.85 1.58
N THR A 119 2.11 12.71 2.16
CA THR A 119 3.27 11.91 1.77
C THR A 119 3.21 11.54 0.29
N ILE A 120 2.07 11.02 -0.17
CA ILE A 120 1.87 10.69 -1.59
C ILE A 120 1.98 11.94 -2.46
N LYS A 121 1.35 13.05 -2.07
CA LYS A 121 1.38 14.29 -2.85
C LYS A 121 2.80 14.86 -2.99
N ALA A 122 3.56 14.87 -1.89
CA ALA A 122 4.91 15.41 -1.86
C ALA A 122 5.91 14.49 -2.57
N GLY A 123 5.78 13.18 -2.40
CA GLY A 123 6.71 12.19 -2.93
C GLY A 123 6.51 11.86 -4.41
N MET A 124 5.28 11.94 -4.93
CA MET A 124 4.96 11.49 -6.30
C MET A 124 5.92 12.01 -7.40
N PRO A 125 6.28 13.30 -7.47
CA PRO A 125 7.22 13.77 -8.49
C PRO A 125 8.57 13.07 -8.44
N LEU A 126 9.10 12.84 -7.24
CA LEU A 126 10.38 12.17 -7.01
C LEU A 126 10.29 10.69 -7.37
N TRP A 127 9.23 10.00 -6.98
CA TRP A 127 9.07 8.58 -7.26
C TRP A 127 8.94 8.29 -8.76
N LEU A 128 8.24 9.16 -9.50
CA LEU A 128 8.16 9.06 -10.96
C LEU A 128 9.53 9.34 -11.63
N GLU A 129 10.32 10.25 -11.07
CA GLU A 129 11.69 10.47 -11.53
C GLU A 129 12.60 9.27 -11.25
N SER A 130 12.50 8.68 -10.06
CA SER A 130 13.20 7.43 -9.70
C SER A 130 12.84 6.30 -10.67
N MET A 131 11.56 6.16 -11.03
CA MET A 131 11.12 5.14 -11.99
C MET A 131 11.71 5.36 -13.37
N ARG A 132 11.73 6.59 -13.88
CA ARG A 132 12.34 6.91 -15.18
C ARG A 132 13.83 6.57 -15.20
N ARG A 133 14.57 7.02 -14.19
CA ARG A 133 16.00 6.71 -14.06
C ARG A 133 16.25 5.21 -13.96
N TYR A 134 15.38 4.47 -13.28
CA TYR A 134 15.51 3.02 -13.18
C TYR A 134 15.32 2.33 -14.53
N MET A 135 14.33 2.74 -15.33
CA MET A 135 14.13 2.22 -16.69
C MET A 135 15.32 2.55 -17.60
N ASP A 136 15.84 3.77 -17.54
CA ASP A 136 16.99 4.20 -18.34
C ASP A 136 18.24 3.34 -18.04
N LEU A 137 18.47 2.97 -16.77
CA LEU A 137 19.59 2.11 -16.37
C LEU A 137 19.45 0.67 -16.89
N ASP A 138 18.23 0.15 -17.00
CA ASP A 138 17.97 -1.21 -17.49
C ASP A 138 18.15 -1.32 -19.02
N GLU A 139 17.95 -0.20 -19.74
CA GLU A 139 18.17 -0.12 -21.19
C GLU A 139 19.66 -0.08 -21.58
N ASP A 140 20.54 0.44 -20.72
CA ASP A 140 21.98 0.62 -20.98
C ASP A 140 22.85 -0.62 -20.65
N GLU A 141 22.28 -1.72 -20.14
CA GLU A 141 23.00 -2.95 -19.77
C GLU A 141 23.03 -4.05 -20.86
N TRP A 142 22.73 -3.70 -22.13
CA TRP A 142 22.76 -4.63 -23.30
C TRP A 142 23.50 -4.06 -24.52
#